data_AF-A0A522CA02-F1
#
_entry.id   AF-A0A522CA02-F1
#
_cell.length_a   1.000
_cell.length_b   1.000
_cell.length_c   1.000
_cell.angle_alpha   90.00
_cell.angle_beta   90.00
_cell.angle_gamma   90.00
#
_symmetry.space_group_name_H-M   'P 1'
#
loop_
_entity.id
_entity.type
_entity.pdbx_description
1 polymer ?
#
loop_
_entity_poly.entity_id
_entity_poly.type
_entity_poly.pdbx_seq_one_letter_code
_entity_poly.pdbx_strand_id
1 'polypeptide(L)' 'AYTVFGAKISQPFLEKWEAYVSVNNLFDKNYEPESGFPAQGRNIWLGVIYNY' A
#
# COMPACT_ATOMS: atom_id res chain seq x y z
N ALA A 1 -9.41 -19.38 0.73
CA ALA A 1 -8.73 -18.51 -0.25
C ALA A 1 -9.20 -17.08 -0.07
N TYR A 2 -8.30 -16.10 -0.06
CA TYR A 2 -8.62 -14.67 0.04
C TYR A 2 -8.05 -13.91 -1.16
N THR A 3 -8.63 -12.75 -1.46
CA THR A 3 -8.17 -11.84 -2.52
C THR A 3 -8.13 -10.46 -1.91
N VAL A 4 -6.96 -9.83 -1.96
CA VAL A 4 -6.69 -8.52 -1.38
C VAL A 4 -6.18 -7.65 -2.52
N PHE A 5 -6.69 -6.43 -2.60
CA PHE A 5 -6.30 -5.46 -3.64
C PHE A 5 -5.49 -4.34 -3.00
N GLY A 6 -4.38 -4.00 -3.64
CA GLY A 6 -3.58 -2.82 -3.31
C GLY A 6 -3.52 -1.89 -4.52
N ALA A 7 -3.42 -0.59 -4.26
CA ALA A 7 -3.24 0.43 -5.27
C ALA A 7 -2.10 1.37 -4.84
N LYS A 8 -1.27 1.79 -5.79
CA LYS A 8 -0.26 2.84 -5.59
C LYS A 8 -0.37 3.84 -6.72
N ILE A 9 -0.42 5.11 -6.37
CA ILE A 9 -0.31 6.23 -7.31
C ILE A 9 0.97 6.97 -6.95
N SER A 10 1.80 7.24 -7.94
CA SER A 10 2.98 8.08 -7.78
C SER A 10 3.00 9.21 -8.80
N GLN A 11 3.57 10.33 -8.39
CA GLN A 11 3.69 11.52 -9.21
C GLN A 11 5.09 12.13 -9.03
N PRO A 12 5.90 12.18 -10.11
CA PRO A 12 7.14 12.94 -10.09
C PRO A 12 6.81 14.43 -9.94
N PHE A 13 7.50 15.12 -9.04
CA PHE A 13 7.33 16.56 -8.82
C PHE A 13 8.63 17.36 -8.97
N LEU A 14 9.79 16.69 -8.97
CA LEU A 14 11.09 17.23 -9.40
C LEU A 14 11.85 16.14 -10.17
N GLU A 15 12.91 16.50 -10.90
CA GLU A 15 13.71 15.55 -11.71
C GLU A 15 14.16 14.30 -10.93
N LYS A 16 14.44 14.46 -9.64
CA LYS A 16 14.90 13.38 -8.76
C LYS A 16 13.91 13.01 -7.66
N TRP A 17 12.73 13.62 -7.62
CA TRP A 17 11.79 13.43 -6.51
C TRP A 17 10.40 12.98 -6.98
N GLU A 18 9.92 11.92 -6.35
CA GLU A 18 8.59 11.34 -6.59
C GLU A 18 7.80 11.29 -5.28
N ALA A 19 6.58 11.81 -5.29
CA ALA A 19 5.63 11.61 -4.20
C ALA A 19 4.75 10.41 -4.54
N TYR A 20 4.40 9.59 -3.55
CA TYR A 20 3.49 8.48 -3.76
C TYR A 20 2.49 8.34 -2.61
N VAL A 21 1.31 7.87 -2.97
CA VAL A 21 0.30 7.35 -2.04
C VAL A 21 0.05 5.90 -2.39
N SER A 22 0.14 5.01 -1.41
CA SER A 22 -0.28 3.61 -1.57
C SER A 22 -1.35 3.24 -0.56
N VAL A 23 -2.28 2.39 -1.00
CA VAL A 23 -3.33 1.82 -0.18
C VAL A 23 -3.22 0.31 -0.32
N ASN A 24 -2.99 -0.38 0.80
CA ASN A 24 -3.07 -1.83 0.85
C ASN A 24 -4.41 -2.24 1.44
N ASN A 25 -4.95 -3.36 0.96
CA ASN A 25 -6.26 -3.85 1.35
C ASN A 25 -7.36 -2.81 1.13
N LEU A 26 -7.51 -2.38 -0.13
CA LEU A 26 -8.43 -1.33 -0.57
C LEU A 26 -9.88 -1.56 -0.09
N PHE A 27 -10.32 -2.81 -0.11
CA PHE A 27 -11.67 -3.24 0.28
C PHE A 27 -11.79 -3.66 1.75
N ASP A 28 -10.74 -3.46 2.56
CA ASP A 28 -10.72 -3.72 4.00
C ASP A 28 -11.21 -5.14 4.37
N LYS A 29 -10.67 -6.12 3.64
CA LYS A 29 -11.02 -7.51 3.86
C LYS A 29 -10.31 -8.02 5.10
N ASN A 30 -11.07 -8.65 6.00
CA ASN A 30 -10.50 -9.43 7.09
C ASN A 30 -9.97 -10.75 6.52
N TYR A 31 -8.68 -11.02 6.70
CA TYR A 31 -8.04 -12.25 6.25
C TYR A 31 -6.93 -12.67 7.21
N GLU A 32 -6.67 -13.97 7.22
CA GLU A 32 -5.62 -14.59 8.03
C GLU A 32 -4.68 -15.32 7.06
N PRO A 33 -3.43 -14.84 6.88
CA PRO A 33 -2.44 -15.50 6.03
C PRO A 33 -1.94 -16.79 6.68
N GLU A 34 -1.83 -16.76 8.01
CA GLU A 34 -1.46 -17.87 8.88
C GLU A 34 -2.56 -18.05 9.93
N SER A 35 -2.94 -19.30 10.19
CA SER A 35 -4.07 -19.61 11.08
C SER A 35 -3.82 -19.06 12.48
N GLY A 36 -4.73 -18.20 12.97
CA GLY A 36 -4.61 -17.57 14.29
C GLY A 36 -3.77 -16.28 14.30
N PHE A 37 -3.24 -15.85 13.16
CA PHE A 37 -2.53 -14.58 13.01
C PHE A 37 -3.26 -13.68 12.01
N PRO A 38 -4.11 -12.75 12.47
CA PRO A 38 -4.84 -11.85 11.57
C PRO A 38 -3.87 -10.92 10.85
N ALA A 39 -4.10 -10.76 9.54
CA ALA A 39 -3.36 -9.78 8.76
C ALA A 39 -3.73 -8.35 9.18
N GLN A 40 -2.89 -7.40 8.77
CA GLN A 40 -3.26 -6.00 8.85
C GLN A 40 -4.46 -5.70 7.92
N GLY A 41 -5.41 -4.93 8.45
CA GLY A 41 -6.51 -4.37 7.67
C GLY A 41 -6.05 -3.33 6.65
N ARG A 42 -6.95 -2.47 6.19
CA ARG A 42 -6.59 -1.37 5.29
C ARG A 42 -5.52 -0.47 5.90
N ASN A 43 -4.46 -0.21 5.13
CA ASN A 43 -3.45 0.77 5.48
C ASN A 43 -3.15 1.69 4.29
N ILE A 44 -2.81 2.94 4.62
CA ILE A 44 -2.51 4.00 3.65
C ILE A 44 -1.13 4.53 3.99
N TRP A 45 -0.27 4.59 2.98
CA TRP A 45 1.07 5.16 3.08
C TRP A 45 1.16 6.37 2.17
N LEU A 46 1.78 7.43 2.68
CA LEU A 46 2.21 8.59 1.92
C LEU A 46 3.73 8.68 2.08
N GLY A 47 4.44 8.87 0.97
CA GLY A 47 5.88 8.95 1.00
C GLY A 47 6.46 9.77 -0.14
N VAL A 48 7.74 10.08 0.01
CA VAL A 48 8.55 10.77 -0.98
C VAL A 48 9.79 9.93 -1.23
N ILE A 49 10.14 9.73 -2.50
CA ILE A 49 11.29 8.96 -2.97
C ILE A 49 12.26 9.92 -3.63
N TYR A 50 13.53 9.82 -3.26
CA TYR A 50 14.64 10.47 -3.97
C TYR A 50 15.38 9.42 -4.81
N ASN A 51 15.45 9.65 -6.12
CA ASN A 51 16.17 8.80 -7.06
C ASN A 51 17.56 9.42 -7.31
N TYR A 52 18.62 8.74 -6.82
CA TYR A 52 20.01 9.22 -6.90
C TYR A 52 20.60 9.09 -8.30
#